data_AF-A0A5R2MWM8-F1
#
_entry.id   AF-A0A5R2MWM8-F1
#
_cell.length_a   1.000
_cell.length_b   1.000
_cell.length_c   1.000
_cell.angle_alpha   90.00
_cell.angle_beta   90.00
_cell.angle_gamma   90.00
#
_symmetry.space_group_name_H-M   'P 1'
#
loop_
_entity.id
_entity.type
_entity.pdbx_description
1 polymer ?
#
loop_
_entity_poly.entity_id
_entity_poly.type
_entity_poly.pdbx_seq_one_letter_code
_entity_poly.pdbx_strand_id
1 'polypeptide(L)'
;EVSKQFQRLLSKQGFEFRLGAKVTGAAKTKKGASVTFEPVKGGAAETIEADVVLVATGRRPYADSLGLKEAGVEMDERARVKTDAHLRTSVPGIYAIGDVIAGPMLA
;
A
#
# COMPACT_ATOMS: atom_id res chain seq x y z
N GLU A 1 7.90 19.89 3.06
CA GLU A 1 8.93 20.57 2.24
C GLU A 1 9.85 19.57 1.51
N VAL A 2 10.50 18.65 2.23
CA VAL A 2 11.41 17.62 1.67
C VAL A 2 10.80 16.86 0.50
N SER A 3 9.58 16.31 0.63
CA SER A 3 8.92 15.55 -0.45
C SER A 3 8.73 16.36 -1.75
N LYS A 4 8.47 17.67 -1.63
CA LYS A 4 8.26 18.56 -2.79
C LYS A 4 9.58 18.80 -3.53
N GLN A 5 10.69 18.92 -2.81
CA GLN A 5 12.01 19.06 -3.44
C GLN A 5 12.45 17.76 -4.10
N PHE A 6 12.20 16.62 -3.45
CA PHE A 6 12.49 15.31 -4.03
C PHE A 6 11.73 15.07 -5.33
N GLN A 7 10.42 15.35 -5.36
CA GLN A 7 9.63 15.30 -6.59
C GLN A 7 10.22 16.19 -7.69
N ARG A 8 10.59 17.43 -7.38
CA ARG A 8 11.21 18.35 -8.35
C ARG A 8 12.51 17.81 -8.92
N LEU A 9 13.34 17.16 -8.11
CA LEU A 9 14.59 16.54 -8.56
C LEU A 9 14.32 15.37 -9.52
N LEU A 10 13.39 14.47 -9.17
CA LEU A 10 13.02 13.36 -10.05
C LEU A 10 12.39 13.84 -11.35
N SER A 11 11.57 14.90 -11.33
CA SER A 11 11.02 15.48 -12.56
C SER A 11 12.10 16.03 -13.48
N LYS A 12 13.16 16.65 -12.94
CA LYS A 12 14.32 17.07 -13.75
C LYS A 12 15.09 15.89 -14.36
N GLN A 13 14.97 14.70 -13.78
CA GLN A 13 15.56 13.46 -14.29
C GLN A 13 14.65 12.74 -15.30
N GLY A 14 13.48 13.29 -15.62
CA GLY A 14 12.55 12.73 -16.62
C GLY A 14 11.34 12.00 -16.05
N PHE A 15 11.14 11.98 -14.73
CA PHE A 15 9.93 11.38 -14.14
C PHE A 15 8.72 12.29 -14.29
N GLU A 16 7.65 11.76 -14.90
CA GLU A 16 6.35 12.41 -14.94
C GLU A 16 5.50 12.00 -13.73
N PHE A 17 4.89 12.97 -13.05
CA PHE A 17 4.03 12.73 -11.89
C PHE A 17 2.60 13.17 -12.16
N ARG A 18 1.66 12.22 -12.14
CA ARG A 18 0.21 12.48 -12.14
C ARG A 18 -0.32 12.37 -10.71
N LEU A 19 -0.21 13.45 -9.95
CA LEU A 19 -0.68 13.51 -8.55
C LEU A 19 -2.19 13.74 -8.46
N GLY A 20 -2.80 13.31 -7.36
CA GLY A 20 -4.25 13.44 -7.18
C GLY A 20 -5.05 12.64 -8.20
N ALA A 21 -4.46 11.56 -8.73
CA ALA A 21 -5.06 10.64 -9.67
C ALA A 21 -5.43 9.33 -8.95
N LYS A 22 -6.68 8.89 -9.12
CA LYS A 22 -7.17 7.59 -8.66
C LYS A 22 -7.18 6.64 -9.85
N VAL A 23 -6.34 5.60 -9.81
CA VAL A 23 -6.37 4.54 -10.81
C VAL A 23 -7.68 3.77 -10.71
N THR A 24 -8.40 3.66 -11.81
CA THR A 24 -9.68 2.94 -11.91
C THR A 24 -9.52 1.59 -12.62
N GLY A 25 -8.45 1.42 -13.40
CA GLY A 25 -8.14 0.15 -14.04
C GLY A 25 -6.72 0.07 -14.56
N ALA A 26 -6.19 -1.16 -14.62
CA ALA A 26 -4.98 -1.50 -15.34
C ALA A 26 -5.20 -2.81 -16.10
N ALA A 27 -4.95 -2.81 -17.41
CA ALA A 27 -5.22 -3.95 -18.28
C ALA A 27 -4.01 -4.27 -19.15
N LYS A 28 -3.78 -5.56 -19.41
CA LYS A 28 -2.76 -5.98 -20.39
C LYS A 28 -3.21 -5.64 -21.80
N THR A 29 -2.30 -5.14 -22.61
CA THR A 29 -2.50 -4.91 -24.05
C THR A 29 -1.56 -5.81 -24.85
N LYS A 30 -1.65 -5.80 -26.18
CA LYS A 30 -0.76 -6.61 -27.04
C LYS A 30 0.72 -6.23 -26.91
N LYS A 31 1.02 -4.99 -26.49
CA LYS A 31 2.39 -4.44 -26.43
C LYS A 31 2.86 -4.08 -25.02
N GLY A 32 2.01 -4.24 -24.01
CA GLY A 32 2.32 -3.82 -22.65
C GLY A 32 1.06 -3.81 -21.77
N ALA A 33 0.76 -2.67 -21.18
CA ALA A 33 -0.42 -2.45 -20.38
C ALA A 33 -0.96 -1.02 -20.53
N SER A 34 -2.27 -0.88 -20.37
CA SER A 34 -2.96 0.39 -20.26
C SER A 34 -3.33 0.65 -18.81
N VAL A 35 -3.22 1.89 -18.37
CA VAL A 35 -3.63 2.35 -17.03
C VAL A 35 -4.60 3.50 -17.18
N THR A 36 -5.80 3.34 -16.64
CA THR A 36 -6.84 4.37 -16.63
C THR A 36 -6.96 4.96 -15.22
N PHE A 37 -7.03 6.28 -15.14
CA PHE A 37 -7.18 7.00 -13.88
C PHE A 37 -8.06 8.23 -14.04
N GLU A 38 -8.63 8.69 -12.94
CA GLU A 38 -9.43 9.92 -12.88
C GLU A 38 -8.93 10.85 -11.76
N PRO A 39 -9.13 12.18 -11.87
CA PRO A 39 -8.81 13.09 -10.78
C PRO A 39 -9.62 12.75 -9.52
N VAL A 40 -8.96 12.66 -8.37
CA VAL A 40 -9.59 12.38 -7.06
C VAL A 40 -10.67 13.41 -6.73
N LYS A 41 -10.54 14.64 -7.24
CA LYS A 41 -11.51 15.73 -7.05
C LYS A 41 -12.67 15.70 -8.05
N GLY A 42 -12.77 14.67 -8.88
CA GLY A 42 -13.72 14.57 -10.00
C GLY A 42 -13.17 15.19 -11.28
N GLY A 43 -13.54 14.62 -12.42
CA GLY A 43 -13.08 15.04 -13.75
C GLY A 43 -13.13 13.91 -14.77
N ALA A 44 -12.67 14.20 -15.98
CA ALA A 44 -12.56 13.20 -17.04
C ALA A 44 -11.46 12.17 -16.72
N ALA A 45 -11.71 10.92 -17.11
CA ALA A 45 -10.70 9.88 -17.03
C ALA A 45 -9.65 10.05 -18.13
N GLU A 46 -8.40 9.73 -17.81
CA GLU A 46 -7.27 9.66 -18.73
C GLU A 46 -6.76 8.21 -18.79
N THR A 47 -6.21 7.80 -19.93
CA THR A 47 -5.57 6.49 -20.09
C THR A 47 -4.18 6.69 -20.66
N ILE A 48 -3.20 5.98 -20.09
CA ILE A 48 -1.81 5.94 -20.55
C ILE A 48 -1.43 4.50 -20.90
N GLU A 49 -0.51 4.36 -21.85
CA GLU A 49 0.09 3.07 -22.23
C GLU A 49 1.52 3.01 -21.70
N ALA A 50 1.94 1.83 -21.24
CA ALA A 50 3.30 1.56 -20.82
C ALA A 50 3.67 0.09 -21.11
N ASP A 51 4.95 -0.20 -21.35
CA ASP A 51 5.40 -1.58 -21.55
C ASP A 51 5.28 -2.40 -20.24
N VAL A 52 5.49 -1.75 -19.08
CA VAL A 52 5.47 -2.37 -17.76
C VAL A 52 4.75 -1.46 -16.75
N VAL A 53 4.00 -2.06 -15.83
CA VAL A 53 3.32 -1.38 -14.73
C VAL A 53 3.81 -1.94 -13.39
N LEU A 54 4.32 -1.06 -12.52
CA LEU A 54 4.69 -1.37 -11.14
C LEU A 54 3.55 -0.96 -10.18
N VAL A 55 2.99 -1.92 -9.44
CA VAL A 55 1.98 -1.65 -8.41
C VAL A 55 2.66 -1.50 -7.05
N ALA A 56 2.80 -0.26 -6.59
CA ALA A 56 3.45 0.08 -5.32
C ALA A 56 2.52 0.89 -4.39
N THR A 57 1.30 0.41 -4.18
CA THR A 57 0.22 1.13 -3.44
C THR A 57 0.27 0.97 -1.92
N GLY A 58 1.24 0.21 -1.40
CA GLY A 58 1.39 -0.11 0.01
C GLY A 58 1.40 -1.62 0.28
N ARG A 59 1.64 -2.00 1.53
CA ARG A 59 1.67 -3.40 1.98
C ARG A 59 0.45 -3.67 2.87
N ARG A 60 0.08 -4.95 2.98
CA ARG A 60 -0.89 -5.46 3.95
C ARG A 60 -0.19 -6.51 4.83
N PRO A 61 -0.58 -6.64 6.10
CA PRO A 61 -0.10 -7.73 6.96
C PRO A 61 -0.37 -9.10 6.32
N TYR A 62 0.53 -10.04 6.51
CA TYR A 62 0.36 -11.43 6.08
C TYR A 62 0.19 -12.31 7.32
N ALA A 63 -1.06 -12.57 7.70
CA ALA A 63 -1.39 -13.28 8.94
C ALA A 63 -2.49 -14.36 8.79
N ASP A 64 -3.14 -14.43 7.62
CA ASP A 64 -4.34 -15.26 7.40
C ASP A 64 -4.10 -16.76 7.63
N SER A 65 -2.90 -17.27 7.35
CA SER A 65 -2.55 -18.69 7.48
C SER A 65 -1.97 -19.08 8.84
N LEU A 66 -1.90 -18.17 9.80
CA LEU A 66 -1.27 -18.40 11.10
C LEU A 66 -2.19 -19.00 12.17
N GLY A 67 -3.48 -19.22 11.86
CA GLY A 67 -4.45 -19.76 12.82
C GLY A 67 -4.77 -18.80 13.98
N LEU A 68 -4.62 -17.49 13.76
CA LEU A 68 -4.78 -16.47 14.81
C LEU A 68 -6.19 -16.46 15.40
N LYS A 69 -7.20 -16.71 14.57
CA LYS A 69 -8.59 -16.76 14.99
C LYS A 69 -8.84 -17.94 15.93
N GLU A 70 -8.32 -19.11 15.59
CA GLU A 70 -8.41 -20.33 16.38
C GLU A 70 -7.66 -20.18 17.70
N ALA A 71 -6.54 -19.46 17.70
CA ALA A 71 -5.76 -19.14 18.89
C ALA A 71 -6.40 -18.05 19.78
N GLY A 72 -7.42 -17.32 19.30
CA GLY A 72 -8.07 -16.22 20.03
C GLY A 72 -7.32 -14.89 19.99
N VAL A 73 -6.40 -14.72 19.02
CA VAL A 73 -5.64 -13.48 18.83
C VAL A 73 -6.52 -12.45 18.11
N GLU A 74 -6.70 -11.29 18.73
CA GLU A 74 -7.47 -10.19 18.16
C GLU A 74 -6.71 -9.46 17.05
N MET A 75 -7.43 -9.10 15.99
CA MET A 75 -6.96 -8.24 14.91
C MET A 75 -7.75 -6.93 14.86
N ASP A 76 -7.15 -5.89 14.27
CA ASP A 76 -7.82 -4.62 13.99
C ASP A 76 -8.52 -4.61 12.61
N GLU A 77 -9.20 -3.50 12.30
CA GLU A 77 -9.94 -3.31 11.04
C GLU A 77 -9.05 -3.33 9.79
N ARG A 78 -7.73 -3.22 9.95
CA ARG A 78 -6.72 -3.27 8.87
C ARG A 78 -6.02 -4.63 8.82
N ALA A 79 -6.57 -5.64 9.49
CA ALA A 79 -6.04 -7.00 9.59
C ALA A 79 -4.64 -7.08 10.24
N ARG A 80 -4.29 -6.12 11.10
CA ARG A 80 -3.08 -6.17 11.92
C ARG A 80 -3.38 -6.86 13.24
N VAL A 81 -2.39 -7.54 13.81
CA VAL A 81 -2.49 -8.08 15.17
C VAL A 81 -2.53 -6.92 16.16
N LYS A 82 -3.52 -6.90 17.04
CA LYS A 82 -3.58 -5.91 18.12
C LYS A 82 -2.53 -6.25 19.15
N THR A 83 -1.77 -5.23 19.57
CA THR A 83 -0.81 -5.36 20.65
C THR A 83 -0.89 -4.19 21.62
N ASP A 84 -0.48 -4.43 22.86
CA ASP A 84 -0.21 -3.38 23.83
C ASP A 84 1.18 -2.74 23.62
N ALA A 85 1.57 -1.81 24.51
CA ALA A 85 2.88 -1.16 24.47
C ALA A 85 4.06 -2.11 24.74
N HIS A 86 3.80 -3.32 25.24
CA HIS A 86 4.77 -4.38 25.48
C HIS A 86 4.72 -5.46 24.39
N LEU A 87 4.05 -5.20 23.27
CA LEU A 87 3.95 -6.08 22.10
C LEU A 87 3.17 -7.38 22.37
N ARG A 88 2.41 -7.43 23.47
CA ARG A 88 1.56 -8.58 23.84
C ARG A 88 0.27 -8.54 23.05
N THR A 89 -0.16 -9.70 22.57
CA THR A 89 -1.49 -9.86 21.94
C THR A 89 -2.59 -10.03 23.00
N SER A 90 -3.84 -10.24 22.57
CA SER A 90 -4.95 -10.61 23.47
C SER A 90 -4.75 -11.95 24.18
N VAL A 91 -3.84 -12.79 23.70
CA VAL A 91 -3.58 -14.12 24.25
C VAL A 91 -2.27 -14.11 25.06
N PRO A 92 -2.31 -14.41 26.37
CA PRO A 92 -1.12 -14.46 27.20
C PRO A 92 -0.06 -15.42 26.64
N GLY A 93 1.19 -14.95 26.55
CA GLY A 93 2.31 -15.72 26.01
C GLY A 93 2.52 -15.59 24.50
N ILE A 94 1.57 -15.00 23.77
CA ILE A 94 1.69 -14.70 22.34
C ILE A 94 1.99 -13.21 22.15
N TYR A 95 3.02 -12.93 21.36
CA TYR A 95 3.51 -11.59 21.02
C TYR A 95 3.53 -11.39 19.51
N ALA A 96 3.46 -10.14 19.05
CA ALA A 96 3.55 -9.79 17.63
C ALA A 96 4.35 -8.50 17.45
N ILE A 97 5.17 -8.43 16.40
CA ILE A 97 6.08 -7.31 16.13
C ILE A 97 6.19 -7.02 14.62
N GLY A 98 6.76 -5.87 14.27
CA GLY A 98 7.06 -5.51 12.89
C GLY A 98 5.82 -5.22 12.04
N ASP A 99 5.89 -5.55 10.76
CA ASP A 99 4.88 -5.26 9.73
C ASP A 99 3.45 -5.77 10.04
N VAL A 100 3.32 -6.74 10.96
CA VAL A 100 2.03 -7.36 11.31
C VAL A 100 1.26 -6.59 12.39
N ILE A 101 1.88 -5.61 13.06
CA ILE A 101 1.26 -4.78 14.10
C ILE A 101 1.07 -3.32 13.66
N ALA A 102 0.47 -2.50 14.51
CA ALA A 102 0.33 -1.07 14.24
C ALA A 102 1.70 -0.35 14.31
N GLY A 103 2.04 0.40 13.25
CA GLY A 103 3.27 1.18 13.18
C GLY A 103 3.71 1.41 11.74
N PRO A 104 4.81 2.16 11.51
CA PRO A 104 5.46 2.20 10.22
C PRO A 104 6.11 0.85 9.89
N MET A 105 5.94 0.38 8.66
CA MET A 105 6.50 -0.88 8.15
C MET A 105 7.95 -0.66 7.73
N LEU A 106 8.87 -0.73 8.70
CA LEU A 106 10.29 -0.46 8.55
C LEU A 106 11.11 -1.60 9.17
N ALA A 107 12.27 -1.88 8.56
CA ALA A 107 13.26 -2.85 9.04
C ALA A 107 14.27 -2.21 10.01
#